data_AF-A0A6P0HXY6-F1
#
_entry.id   AF-A0A6P0HXY6-F1
#
_cell.length_a   1.000
_cell.length_b   1.000
_cell.length_c   1.000
_cell.angle_alpha   90.00
_cell.angle_beta   90.00
_cell.angle_gamma   90.00
#
_symmetry.space_group_name_H-M   'P 1'
#
loop_
_entity.id
_entity.type
_entity.pdbx_description
1 polymer ?
#
loop_
_entity_poly.entity_id
_entity_poly.type
_entity_poly.pdbx_seq_one_letter_code
_entity_poly.pdbx_strand_id
1 'polypeptide(L)' 'MSSNQKLYEGKAKILYTTDDPEILLTSFKDDATAF' A
#
# COMPACT_ATOMS: atom_id res chain seq x y z
N MET A 1 -14.06 -11.28 -5.65
CA MET A 1 -12.93 -10.36 -5.88
C MET A 1 -12.74 -9.58 -4.60
N SER A 2 -11.91 -10.09 -3.70
CA SER A 2 -11.45 -9.36 -2.52
C SER A 2 -10.65 -8.18 -3.06
N SER A 3 -11.29 -7.02 -3.20
CA SER A 3 -10.59 -5.82 -3.63
C SER A 3 -9.67 -5.41 -2.49
N ASN A 4 -8.38 -5.76 -2.60
CA ASN A 4 -7.33 -5.36 -1.65
C ASN A 4 -7.56 -3.90 -1.26
N GLN A 5 -8.09 -3.66 -0.07
CA GLN A 5 -8.56 -2.35 0.32
C GLN A 5 -7.33 -1.51 0.63
N LYS A 6 -7.25 -0.32 0.03
CA LYS A 6 -6.18 0.62 0.34
C LYS A 6 -6.33 1.07 1.79
N LEU A 7 -5.34 0.73 2.61
CA LEU A 7 -5.32 1.05 4.04
C LEU A 7 -4.61 2.39 4.30
N TYR A 8 -3.52 2.64 3.57
CA TYR A 8 -2.68 3.82 3.77
C TYR A 8 -1.93 4.18 2.48
N GLU A 9 -1.73 5.48 2.24
CA GLU A 9 -0.79 6.00 1.24
C GLU A 9 0.14 7.02 1.88
N GLY A 10 1.43 6.77 1.70
CA GLY A 10 2.48 7.70 2.06
C GLY A 10 3.18 8.28 0.84
N LYS A 11 4.27 9.01 1.07
CA LYS A 11 5.02 9.71 0.02
C LYS A 11 5.50 8.80 -1.11
N ALA A 12 5.96 7.57 -0.79
CA ALA A 12 6.57 6.65 -1.76
C ALA A 12 5.93 5.25 -1.81
N LYS A 13 4.96 4.95 -0.94
CA LYS A 13 4.36 3.61 -0.84
C LYS A 13 2.86 3.67 -0.57
N ILE A 14 2.15 2.65 -1.05
CA ILE A 14 0.75 2.38 -0.71
C ILE A 14 0.68 1.00 -0.04
N LEU A 15 -0.14 0.88 1.00
CA LEU A 15 -0.43 -0.37 1.69
C LEU A 15 -1.87 -0.80 1.41
N TYR A 16 -2.04 -2.09 1.12
CA TYR A 16 -3.33 -2.71 0.92
C TYR A 16 -3.51 -3.93 1.83
N THR A 17 -4.76 -4.22 2.18
CA THR A 17 -5.12 -5.46 2.87
C THR A 17 -4.92 -6.66 1.96
N THR A 18 -4.71 -7.83 2.58
CA THR A 18 -4.79 -9.13 1.92
C THR A 18 -5.85 -9.99 2.63
N ASP A 19 -6.03 -11.24 2.20
CA ASP A 19 -6.96 -12.16 2.87
C ASP A 19 -6.40 -12.67 4.23
N ASP A 20 -5.09 -12.54 4.48
CA ASP A 20 -4.47 -12.78 5.79
C ASP A 20 -4.30 -11.43 6.52
N PRO A 21 -4.93 -11.24 7.70
CA PRO A 21 -4.89 -9.97 8.42
C PRO A 21 -3.49 -9.59 8.92
N GLU A 22 -2.56 -10.54 9.05
CA GLU A 22 -1.18 -10.31 9.49
C GLU A 22 -0.24 -9.99 8.30
N ILE A 23 -0.73 -10.03 7.06
CA ILE A 23 0.04 -9.79 5.84
C ILE A 23 -0.50 -8.59 5.07
N LEU A 24 0.38 -7.63 4.76
CA LEU A 24 0.05 -6.46 3.93
C LEU A 24 0.78 -6.49 2.59
N LEU A 25 0.09 -6.08 1.54
CA LEU A 25 0.68 -5.86 0.22
C LEU A 25 1.19 -4.42 0.12
N THR A 26 2.45 -4.24 -0.24
CA THR A 26 3.03 -2.91 -0.50
C THR A 26 3.25 -2.69 -1.99
N SER A 27 2.80 -1.52 -2.47
CA SER A 27 3.12 -1.02 -3.81
C SER A 27 4.09 0.15 -3.68
N PHE A 28 5.23 0.06 -4.36
CA PHE A 28 6.18 1.16 -4.46
C PHE A 28 5.73 2.09 -5.57
N LYS A 29 5.71 3.39 -5.27
CA LYS A 29 5.44 4.43 -6.26
C LYS A 29 6.74 4.86 -6.90
N ASP A 30 6.65 5.35 -8.13
CA ASP A 30 7.76 6.04 -8.79
C ASP A 30 7.89 7.51 -8.32
N ASP A 31 7.06 7.91 -7.36
CA ASP A 31 7.07 9.25 -6.77
C ASP A 31 8.32 9.47 -5.91
N ALA A 32 9.08 10.51 -6.25
CA ALA A 32 10.17 11.01 -5.43
C ALA A 32 9.75 12.32 -4.74
N THR A 33 10.00 12.42 -3.43
CA THR A 33 9.74 13.65 -2.66
C THR A 33 11.02 14.11 -1.98
N ALA A 34 11.31 15.41 -2.05
CA ALA A 34 12.37 16.09 -1.32
C ALA A 34 11.82 17.37 -0.66
N PHE A 35 12.56 17.92 0.30
CA PHE A 35 12.19 19.01 1.23
C PHE A 35 11.19 18.57 2.31
#